data_AF-Q4CKG5-F1
#
_entry.id   AF-Q4CKG5-F1
#
_cell.length_a   1.000
_cell.length_b   1.000
_cell.length_c   1.000
_cell.angle_alpha   90.00
_cell.angle_beta   90.00
_cell.angle_gamma   90.00
#
_symmetry.space_group_name_H-M   'P 1'
#
loop_
_entity.id
_entity.type
_entity.pdbx_description
1 polymer ?
#
loop_
_entity_poly.entity_id
_entity_poly.type
_entity_poly.pdbx_seq_one_letter_code
_entity_poly.pdbx_strand_id
1 'polypeptide(L)'
;YIPGALLPNTPAGFHWVPSVLCLNERVVVLGQIHDGDWCGNIGIAMVGGTLTGRIVLYFDSRIQTNFLNPPEYAVHRRYTSHPLLRKGTLLSTFYWGSSVALVMDVPRETSFAVKTGDVVKAGEALITY
;
A
#
# COMPACT_ATOMS: atom_id res chain seq x y z
N TYR A 1 -7.99 -7.57 1.55
CA TYR A 1 -7.47 -7.72 2.93
C TYR A 1 -6.88 -9.10 3.05
N ILE A 2 -5.64 -9.20 3.53
CA ILE A 2 -4.94 -10.46 3.73
C ILE A 2 -4.55 -10.49 5.21
N PRO A 3 -5.07 -11.46 5.99
CA PRO A 3 -4.69 -11.62 7.39
C PRO A 3 -3.22 -12.00 7.52
N GLY A 4 -2.63 -11.70 8.67
CA GLY A 4 -1.25 -12.03 8.96
C GLY A 4 -0.87 -11.55 10.36
N ALA A 5 0.41 -11.69 10.69
CA ALA A 5 0.95 -11.22 11.95
C ALA A 5 1.10 -9.68 12.00
N LEU A 6 1.58 -9.16 13.13
CA LEU A 6 1.98 -7.76 13.28
C LEU A 6 3.41 -7.69 13.81
N LEU A 7 4.32 -8.32 13.06
CA LEU A 7 5.74 -8.40 13.35
C LEU A 7 6.44 -7.04 13.13
N PRO A 8 7.64 -6.86 13.69
CA PRO A 8 8.33 -5.57 13.63
C PRO A 8 8.75 -5.17 12.21
N ASN A 9 8.37 -3.97 11.80
CA ASN A 9 8.85 -3.31 10.57
C ASN A 9 10.07 -2.43 10.87
N THR A 10 11.03 -2.97 11.63
CA THR A 10 12.29 -2.30 11.97
C THR A 10 13.44 -2.88 11.16
N PRO A 11 14.59 -2.19 11.01
CA PRO A 11 15.77 -2.78 10.37
C PRO A 11 16.16 -4.14 10.95
N ALA A 12 16.07 -4.31 12.28
CA ALA A 12 16.30 -5.60 12.93
C ALA A 12 15.24 -6.63 12.54
N GLY A 13 13.96 -6.25 12.47
CA GLY A 13 12.88 -7.12 11.98
C GLY A 13 13.14 -7.61 10.56
N PHE A 14 13.50 -6.70 9.64
CA PHE A 14 13.85 -7.05 8.25
C PHE A 14 15.07 -7.96 8.15
N HIS A 15 16.06 -7.79 9.04
CA HIS A 15 17.26 -8.60 9.05
C HIS A 15 17.00 -10.02 9.57
N TRP A 16 16.22 -10.16 10.64
CA TRP A 16 16.05 -11.45 11.34
C TRP A 16 14.82 -12.26 10.91
N VAL A 17 13.82 -11.63 10.30
CA VAL A 17 12.58 -12.30 9.88
C VAL A 17 12.46 -12.24 8.35
N PRO A 18 12.84 -13.32 7.63
CA PRO A 18 12.69 -13.39 6.19
C PRO A 18 11.25 -13.11 5.78
N SER A 19 11.07 -12.26 4.76
CA SER A 19 9.75 -11.92 4.21
C SER A 19 8.76 -11.36 5.23
N VAL A 20 9.22 -10.66 6.28
CA VAL A 20 8.36 -10.12 7.35
C VAL A 20 7.13 -9.37 6.85
N LEU A 21 7.25 -8.58 5.76
CA LEU A 21 6.12 -7.88 5.16
C LEU A 21 5.05 -8.84 4.59
N CYS A 22 5.48 -9.99 4.06
CA CYS A 22 4.60 -11.03 3.55
C CYS A 22 3.97 -11.88 4.65
N LEU A 23 4.55 -11.90 5.85
CA LEU A 23 3.98 -12.55 7.03
C LEU A 23 2.96 -11.66 7.74
N ASN A 24 3.08 -10.34 7.59
CA ASN A 24 2.22 -9.38 8.26
C ASN A 24 0.85 -9.20 7.59
N GLU A 25 -0.14 -8.84 8.38
CA GLU A 25 -1.44 -8.37 7.93
C GLU A 25 -1.27 -7.25 6.89
N ARG A 26 -2.05 -7.28 5.80
CA ARG A 26 -1.96 -6.27 4.75
C ARG A 26 -3.26 -6.02 4.01
N VAL A 27 -3.39 -4.81 3.51
CA VAL A 27 -4.45 -4.43 2.57
C VAL A 27 -3.80 -4.15 1.23
N VAL A 28 -4.16 -4.94 0.24
CA VAL A 28 -3.67 -4.79 -1.14
C VAL A 28 -4.77 -4.17 -1.98
N VAL A 29 -4.43 -3.09 -2.68
CA VAL A 29 -5.27 -2.42 -3.68
C VAL A 29 -4.62 -2.62 -5.04
N LEU A 30 -5.37 -3.17 -5.97
CA LEU A 30 -4.96 -3.36 -7.37
C LEU A 30 -5.90 -2.55 -8.25
N GLY A 31 -5.37 -1.93 -9.30
CA GLY A 31 -6.16 -1.13 -10.23
C GLY A 31 -5.40 -0.74 -11.48
N GLN A 32 -6.01 0.17 -12.23
CA GLN A 32 -5.42 0.78 -13.42
C GLN A 32 -5.30 2.29 -13.21
N ILE A 33 -4.20 2.85 -13.71
CA ILE A 33 -3.96 4.29 -13.81
C ILE A 33 -4.31 4.69 -15.23
N HIS A 34 -5.05 5.79 -15.38
CA HIS A 34 -5.29 6.45 -16.65
C HIS A 34 -4.78 7.89 -16.56
N ASP A 35 -3.90 8.26 -17.48
CA ASP A 35 -3.40 9.64 -17.64
C ASP A 35 -3.42 10.02 -19.12
N GLY A 36 -4.41 10.82 -19.52
CA GLY A 36 -4.73 11.03 -20.93
C GLY A 36 -5.01 9.71 -21.65
N ASP A 37 -4.28 9.46 -22.75
CA ASP A 37 -4.36 8.23 -23.54
C ASP A 37 -3.50 7.09 -22.97
N TRP A 38 -2.63 7.37 -21.99
CA TRP A 38 -1.78 6.36 -21.37
C TRP A 38 -2.55 5.60 -20.28
N CYS A 39 -2.35 4.28 -20.26
CA CYS A 39 -2.95 3.38 -19.28
C CYS A 39 -1.88 2.42 -18.75
N GLY A 40 -1.87 2.20 -17.44
CA GLY A 40 -0.96 1.27 -16.78
C GLY A 40 -1.60 0.59 -15.57
N ASN A 41 -0.98 -0.47 -15.06
CA ASN A 41 -1.41 -1.15 -13.85
C ASN A 41 -0.78 -0.53 -12.60
N ILE A 42 -1.47 -0.64 -11.48
CA ILE A 42 -0.95 -0.25 -10.17
C ILE A 42 -1.34 -1.28 -9.11
N GLY A 43 -0.39 -1.60 -8.24
CA GLY A 43 -0.57 -2.39 -7.05
C GLY A 43 0.05 -1.70 -5.84
N ILE A 44 -0.74 -1.56 -4.78
CA ILE A 44 -0.33 -0.96 -3.52
C ILE A 44 -0.62 -1.95 -2.40
N ALA A 45 0.42 -2.46 -1.75
CA ALA A 45 0.30 -3.24 -0.53
C ALA A 45 0.61 -2.37 0.67
N MET A 46 -0.40 -2.11 1.49
CA MET A 46 -0.28 -1.44 2.77
C MET A 46 -0.12 -2.51 3.85
N VAL A 47 1.02 -2.50 4.53
CA VAL A 47 1.44 -3.59 5.41
C VAL A 47 1.42 -3.13 6.86
N GLY A 48 0.73 -3.89 7.68
CA GLY A 48 0.71 -3.77 9.13
C GLY A 48 2.05 -4.17 9.75
N GLY A 49 2.24 -3.79 10.99
CA GLY A 49 3.39 -4.16 11.80
C GLY A 49 3.12 -3.88 13.26
N THR A 50 4.12 -4.11 14.10
CA THR A 50 4.01 -3.83 15.53
C THR A 50 3.63 -2.36 15.74
N LEU A 51 2.58 -2.14 16.51
CA LEU A 51 2.00 -0.81 16.79
C LEU A 51 1.30 -0.12 15.63
N THR A 52 1.17 -0.68 14.42
CA THR A 52 0.54 0.02 13.26
C THR A 52 -0.91 0.46 13.49
N GLY A 53 -1.56 -0.07 14.53
CA GLY A 53 -2.92 0.31 14.88
C GLY A 53 -3.90 -0.22 13.85
N ARG A 54 -4.31 0.60 12.88
CA ARG A 54 -5.26 0.24 11.82
C ARG A 54 -4.84 0.79 10.47
N ILE A 55 -5.18 0.06 9.42
CA ILE A 55 -5.11 0.50 8.03
C ILE A 55 -6.52 0.88 7.62
N VAL A 56 -6.72 2.12 7.16
CA VAL A 56 -8.05 2.64 6.81
C VAL A 56 -8.08 2.99 5.34
N LEU A 57 -8.96 2.35 4.57
CA LEU A 57 -9.27 2.78 3.21
C LEU A 57 -10.39 3.83 3.24
N TYR A 58 -10.13 5.03 2.72
CA TYR A 58 -11.13 6.11 2.75
C TYR A 58 -12.32 5.84 1.83
N PHE A 59 -12.12 5.04 0.78
CA PHE A 59 -13.18 4.69 -0.18
C PHE A 59 -13.95 3.41 0.19
N ASP A 60 -13.52 2.66 1.22
CA ASP A 60 -14.24 1.47 1.69
C ASP A 60 -14.06 1.23 3.20
N SER A 61 -14.99 1.76 4.00
CA SER A 61 -15.02 1.59 5.45
C SER A 61 -15.32 0.16 5.92
N ARG A 62 -15.70 -0.76 5.01
CA ARG A 62 -15.93 -2.17 5.32
C ARG A 62 -14.62 -2.94 5.43
N ILE A 63 -13.50 -2.38 4.97
CA ILE A 63 -12.17 -2.96 5.19
C ILE A 63 -11.69 -2.52 6.56
N GLN A 64 -11.67 -3.48 7.47
CA GLN A 64 -11.13 -3.32 8.82
C GLN A 64 -9.88 -4.19 8.95
N THR A 65 -8.97 -3.81 9.85
CA THR A 65 -7.70 -4.51 10.11
C THR A 65 -7.42 -4.53 11.61
N ASN A 66 -6.39 -5.26 12.03
CA ASN A 66 -5.99 -5.46 13.42
C ASN A 66 -7.17 -5.98 14.27
N PHE A 67 -7.75 -7.08 13.79
CA PHE A 67 -8.79 -7.80 14.52
C PHE A 67 -8.17 -8.58 15.67
N LEU A 68 -8.91 -8.72 16.77
CA LEU A 68 -8.54 -9.66 17.83
C LEU A 68 -8.56 -11.11 17.33
N ASN A 69 -9.52 -11.43 16.46
CA ASN A 69 -9.67 -12.72 15.78
C ASN A 69 -9.78 -12.45 14.26
N PRO A 70 -8.66 -12.33 13.53
CA PRO A 70 -8.71 -12.13 12.08
C PRO A 70 -9.26 -13.37 11.37
N PRO A 71 -9.89 -13.23 10.19
CA PRO A 71 -10.30 -14.38 9.40
C PRO A 71 -9.07 -15.20 8.98
N GLU A 72 -9.21 -16.51 8.83
CA GLU A 72 -8.12 -17.39 8.37
C GLU A 72 -7.85 -17.28 6.86
N TYR A 73 -8.67 -16.52 6.13
CA TYR A 73 -8.62 -16.38 4.69
C TYR A 73 -8.54 -14.92 4.25
N ALA A 74 -8.02 -14.71 3.04
CA ALA A 74 -8.01 -13.40 2.42
C ALA A 74 -9.43 -12.97 2.01
N VAL A 75 -9.78 -11.72 2.31
CA VAL A 75 -11.05 -11.11 1.91
C VAL A 75 -10.81 -10.26 0.68
N HIS A 76 -11.44 -10.64 -0.42
CA HIS A 76 -11.35 -9.97 -1.71
C HIS A 76 -12.60 -9.11 -1.95
N ARG A 77 -12.41 -7.90 -2.46
CA ARG A 77 -13.49 -7.01 -2.90
C ARG A 77 -13.15 -6.47 -4.28
N ARG A 78 -14.13 -6.49 -5.19
CA ARG A 78 -14.03 -5.91 -6.52
C ARG A 78 -14.83 -4.61 -6.55
N TYR A 79 -14.23 -3.57 -7.10
CA TYR A 79 -14.86 -2.27 -7.29
C TYR A 79 -15.02 -2.03 -8.79
N THR A 80 -16.18 -1.52 -9.21
CA THR A 80 -16.53 -1.33 -10.63
C THR A 80 -16.81 0.13 -10.98
N SER A 81 -16.71 1.06 -10.02
CA SER A 81 -16.86 2.49 -10.26
C SER A 81 -15.64 3.05 -10.99
N HIS A 82 -15.88 3.84 -12.05
CA HIS A 82 -14.84 4.48 -12.84
C HIS A 82 -15.11 6.01 -12.94
N PRO A 83 -14.15 6.87 -12.55
CA PRO A 83 -12.95 6.56 -11.77
C PRO A 83 -13.31 6.27 -10.31
N LEU A 84 -12.67 5.27 -9.69
CA LEU A 84 -12.79 5.04 -8.25
C LEU A 84 -12.09 6.16 -7.45
N LEU A 85 -10.95 6.65 -7.95
CA LEU A 85 -10.13 7.69 -7.32
C LEU A 85 -9.61 8.64 -8.40
N ARG A 86 -9.36 9.89 -8.02
CA ARG A 86 -8.68 10.89 -8.87
C ARG A 86 -7.36 11.29 -8.21
N LYS A 87 -6.46 11.91 -8.98
CA LYS A 87 -5.27 12.55 -8.42
C LYS A 87 -5.70 13.52 -7.30
N GLY A 88 -5.03 13.43 -6.15
CA GLY A 88 -5.36 14.21 -4.95
C GLY A 88 -6.47 13.63 -4.07
N THR A 89 -7.16 12.58 -4.49
CA THR A 89 -8.09 11.85 -3.61
C THR A 89 -7.30 11.05 -2.57
N LEU A 90 -7.70 11.14 -1.29
CA LEU A 90 -7.12 10.32 -0.23
C LEU A 90 -7.44 8.84 -0.46
N LEU A 91 -6.41 8.02 -0.59
CA LEU A 91 -6.53 6.58 -0.75
C LEU A 91 -6.72 5.87 0.59
N SER A 92 -5.76 6.05 1.49
CA SER A 92 -5.65 5.31 2.75
C SER A 92 -4.82 6.06 3.78
N THR A 93 -4.94 5.66 5.04
CA THR A 93 -4.03 6.07 6.12
C THR A 93 -3.67 4.90 7.02
N PHE A 94 -2.52 5.03 7.68
CA PHE A 94 -2.14 4.20 8.82
C PHE A 94 -2.25 5.03 10.08
N TYR A 95 -2.81 4.47 11.14
CA TYR A 95 -2.90 5.21 12.40
C TYR A 95 -1.53 5.35 13.07
N TRP A 96 -0.65 4.36 12.92
CA TRP A 96 0.71 4.34 13.49
C TRP A 96 1.65 3.60 12.54
N GLY A 97 2.97 3.80 12.70
CA GLY A 97 4.08 3.31 11.86
C GLY A 97 3.78 2.21 10.84
N SER A 98 4.17 2.42 9.58
CA SER A 98 3.66 1.65 8.44
C SER A 98 4.72 1.30 7.41
N SER A 99 4.41 0.34 6.55
CA SER A 99 5.19 0.08 5.33
C SER A 99 4.26 -0.04 4.12
N VAL A 100 4.69 0.50 2.99
CA VAL A 100 3.97 0.40 1.72
C VAL A 100 4.91 -0.20 0.69
N ALA A 101 4.45 -1.23 -0.02
CA ALA A 101 5.06 -1.67 -1.27
C ALA A 101 4.18 -1.18 -2.43
N LEU A 102 4.77 -0.38 -3.32
CA LEU A 102 4.13 0.16 -4.51
C LEU A 102 4.78 -0.44 -5.75
N VAL A 103 3.97 -0.99 -6.64
CA VAL A 103 4.38 -1.47 -7.96
C VAL A 103 3.44 -0.83 -8.97
N MET A 104 3.97 -0.21 -10.00
CA MET A 104 3.17 0.40 -11.05
C MET A 104 3.89 0.34 -12.39
N ASP A 105 3.11 0.26 -13.45
CA ASP A 105 3.60 0.56 -14.78
C ASP A 105 3.88 2.07 -14.86
N VAL A 106 4.89 2.44 -15.62
CA VAL A 106 5.28 3.84 -15.85
C VAL A 106 5.58 4.05 -17.34
N PRO A 107 5.38 5.27 -17.88
CA PRO A 107 5.82 5.61 -19.24
C PRO A 107 7.32 5.35 -19.44
N ARG A 108 7.72 5.09 -20.68
CA ARG A 108 9.11 4.71 -21.00
C ARG A 108 10.11 5.84 -20.71
N GLU A 109 9.67 7.07 -20.86
CA GLU A 109 10.39 8.32 -20.62
C GLU A 109 10.40 8.76 -19.14
N THR A 110 9.91 7.91 -18.22
CA THR A 110 9.90 8.20 -16.78
C THR A 110 11.32 8.32 -16.22
N SER A 111 11.55 9.40 -15.47
CA SER A 111 12.73 9.60 -14.64
C SER A 111 12.39 9.46 -13.16
N PHE A 112 13.29 8.84 -12.40
CA PHE A 112 13.18 8.73 -10.95
C PHE A 112 13.86 9.92 -10.30
N ALA A 113 13.11 10.64 -9.46
CA ALA A 113 13.63 11.77 -8.68
C ALA A 113 14.30 11.33 -7.37
N VAL A 114 14.15 10.05 -7.00
CA VAL A 114 14.63 9.46 -5.73
C VAL A 114 15.54 8.26 -5.98
N LYS A 115 16.36 7.95 -4.98
CA LYS A 115 17.24 6.77 -4.92
C LYS A 115 16.89 5.89 -3.73
N THR A 116 17.33 4.64 -3.78
CA THR A 116 17.19 3.72 -2.65
C THR A 116 17.81 4.30 -1.38
N GLY A 117 17.02 4.36 -0.31
CA GLY A 117 17.45 4.87 0.99
C GLY A 117 17.15 6.35 1.24
N ASP A 118 16.63 7.07 0.25
CA ASP A 118 16.25 8.47 0.41
C ASP A 118 15.07 8.66 1.39
N VAL A 119 15.10 9.77 2.12
CA VAL A 119 13.96 10.24 2.91
C VAL A 119 13.10 11.15 2.03
N VAL A 120 11.87 10.74 1.75
CA VAL A 120 10.93 11.49 0.90
C VAL A 120 9.96 12.30 1.74
N LYS A 121 9.74 13.57 1.39
CA LYS A 121 8.75 14.43 2.07
C LYS A 121 7.35 14.27 1.46
N ALA A 122 6.33 14.58 2.26
CA ALA A 122 4.96 14.60 1.76
C ALA A 122 4.81 15.62 0.61
N GLY A 123 4.28 15.16 -0.52
CA GLY A 123 4.10 15.97 -1.73
C GLY A 123 5.31 16.01 -2.67
N GLU A 124 6.43 15.39 -2.28
CA GLU A 124 7.60 15.27 -3.15
C GLU A 124 7.35 14.25 -4.27
N ALA A 125 7.78 14.58 -5.49
CA ALA A 125 7.61 13.69 -6.63
C ALA A 125 8.60 12.53 -6.55
N LEU A 126 8.10 11.30 -6.73
CA LEU A 126 8.95 10.10 -6.82
C LEU A 126 9.43 9.86 -8.26
N ILE A 127 8.56 10.16 -9.22
CA ILE A 127 8.76 9.99 -10.65
C ILE A 127 8.26 11.23 -11.39
N THR A 128 8.87 11.51 -12.54
CA THR A 128 8.44 12.57 -13.47
C THR A 128 8.47 12.07 -14.91
N TYR A 129 7.51 12.53 -15.72
CA TYR A 129 7.43 12.37 -17.17
C TYR A 129 6.54 13.47 -17.75
#